data_AF-A0A7K0Q0A7-F1
#
_entry.id   AF-A0A7K0Q0A7-F1
#
_cell.length_a   1.000
_cell.length_b   1.000
_cell.length_c   1.000
_cell.angle_alpha   90.00
_cell.angle_beta   90.00
_cell.angle_gamma   90.00
#
_symmetry.space_group_name_H-M   'P 1'
#
loop_
_entity.id
_entity.type
_entity.pdbx_description
1 polymer ?
#
loop_
_entity_poly.entity_id
_entity_poly.type
_entity_poly.pdbx_seq_one_letter_code
_entity_poly.pdbx_strand_id
1 'polypeptide(L)'
;VGVVLYGIDLPSGTQWLTFTWVAVLGSAACTLLGIAVSSLAKNGRSASATVTPFALILQFISGVFFRFDQIPEWMQTIAAVFPLKWMAQGLRSVFLPDVLAAQEPAGSWELGRVALVLTAWVAVGLLLCVRTFRWRDKADG
;
A
#
# COMPACT_ATOMS: atom_id res chain seq x y z
N VAL A 1 -13.30 5.73 -19.64
CA VAL A 1 -12.61 7.04 -19.72
C VAL A 1 -11.11 6.88 -19.98
N GLY A 2 -10.35 6.13 -19.16
CA GLY A 2 -8.90 5.92 -19.35
C GLY A 2 -8.47 5.44 -20.75
N VAL A 3 -9.06 4.36 -21.26
CA VAL A 3 -8.79 3.84 -22.63
C VAL A 3 -9.15 4.85 -23.71
N VAL A 4 -10.29 5.50 -23.56
CA VAL A 4 -10.91 6.36 -24.58
C VAL A 4 -10.20 7.72 -24.67
N LEU A 5 -9.75 8.28 -23.55
CA LEU A 5 -9.14 9.61 -23.49
C LEU A 5 -7.60 9.58 -23.45
N TYR A 6 -7.01 8.52 -22.92
CA TYR A 6 -5.56 8.44 -22.66
C TYR A 6 -4.87 7.29 -23.41
N GLY A 7 -5.60 6.52 -24.23
CA GLY A 7 -5.02 5.43 -25.03
C GLY A 7 -4.37 4.33 -24.20
N ILE A 8 -4.82 4.15 -22.95
CA ILE A 8 -4.24 3.15 -22.04
C ILE A 8 -4.66 1.75 -22.50
N ASP A 9 -3.68 0.89 -22.73
CA ASP A 9 -3.91 -0.53 -22.90
C ASP A 9 -4.43 -1.11 -21.58
N LEU A 10 -5.62 -1.72 -21.63
CA LEU A 10 -6.17 -2.38 -20.46
C LEU A 10 -5.40 -3.68 -20.17
N PRO A 11 -5.35 -4.08 -18.88
CA PRO A 11 -4.90 -5.40 -18.51
C PRO A 11 -5.63 -6.47 -19.35
N SER A 12 -4.92 -7.51 -19.77
CA SER A 12 -5.52 -8.65 -20.46
C SER A 12 -5.20 -9.96 -19.72
N GLY A 13 -6.16 -10.89 -19.68
CA GLY A 13 -6.00 -12.20 -19.07
C GLY A 13 -5.52 -12.17 -17.61
N THR A 14 -4.31 -12.67 -17.37
CA THR A 14 -3.69 -12.84 -16.04
C THR A 14 -3.34 -11.53 -15.34
N GLN A 15 -3.23 -10.42 -16.07
CA GLN A 15 -2.97 -9.11 -15.47
C GLN A 15 -4.17 -8.62 -14.65
N TRP A 16 -5.40 -9.00 -15.00
CA TRP A 16 -6.59 -8.72 -14.17
C TRP A 16 -6.52 -9.45 -12.84
N LEU A 17 -6.07 -10.71 -12.84
CA LEU A 17 -5.86 -11.45 -11.59
C LEU A 17 -4.81 -10.74 -10.74
N THR A 18 -3.73 -10.27 -11.36
CA THR A 18 -2.67 -9.51 -10.67
C THR A 18 -3.19 -8.22 -10.06
N PHE A 19 -3.94 -7.45 -10.84
CA PHE A 19 -4.63 -6.25 -10.38
C PHE A 19 -5.52 -6.55 -9.17
N THR A 20 -6.38 -7.56 -9.28
CA THR A 20 -7.36 -7.88 -8.24
C THR A 20 -6.66 -8.24 -6.93
N TRP A 21 -5.69 -9.15 -6.93
CA TRP A 21 -5.05 -9.54 -5.66
C TRP A 21 -4.20 -8.40 -5.08
N VAL A 22 -3.49 -7.62 -5.91
CA VAL A 22 -2.70 -6.47 -5.45
C VAL A 22 -3.62 -5.42 -4.85
N ALA A 23 -4.73 -5.09 -5.52
CA ALA A 23 -5.67 -4.08 -5.06
C ALA A 23 -6.33 -4.49 -3.74
N VAL A 24 -6.74 -5.76 -3.62
CA VAL A 24 -7.38 -6.29 -2.41
C VAL A 24 -6.39 -6.32 -1.24
N LEU A 25 -5.24 -6.98 -1.41
CA LEU A 25 -4.25 -7.10 -0.33
C LEU A 25 -3.63 -5.75 0.02
N GLY A 26 -3.33 -4.93 -1.00
CA GLY A 26 -2.76 -3.59 -0.83
C GLY A 26 -3.71 -2.65 -0.09
N SER A 27 -4.98 -2.63 -0.47
CA SER A 27 -5.98 -1.81 0.22
C SER A 27 -6.18 -2.30 1.66
N ALA A 28 -6.32 -3.61 1.88
CA ALA A 28 -6.47 -4.16 3.22
C ALA A 28 -5.26 -3.85 4.12
N ALA A 29 -4.03 -4.05 3.63
CA ALA A 29 -2.81 -3.73 4.36
C ALA A 29 -2.70 -2.23 4.70
N CYS A 30 -2.99 -1.35 3.72
CA CYS A 30 -3.00 0.09 3.94
C CYS A 30 -4.10 0.53 4.92
N THR A 31 -5.28 -0.09 4.88
CA THR A 31 -6.35 0.16 5.86
C THR A 31 -5.93 -0.24 7.26
N LEU A 32 -5.34 -1.43 7.44
CA LEU A 32 -4.87 -1.90 8.74
C LEU A 32 -3.75 -1.02 9.30
N LEU A 33 -2.84 -0.55 8.45
CA LEU A 33 -1.84 0.44 8.83
C LEU A 33 -2.51 1.77 9.26
N GLY A 34 -3.50 2.26 8.51
CA GLY A 34 -4.25 3.45 8.86
C GLY A 34 -4.96 3.33 10.21
N ILE A 35 -5.56 2.16 10.49
CA ILE A 35 -6.16 1.84 11.80
C ILE A 35 -5.09 1.87 12.89
N ALA A 36 -3.95 1.21 12.68
CA ALA A 36 -2.85 1.21 13.65
C ALA A 36 -2.34 2.64 13.93
N VAL A 37 -2.12 3.45 12.89
CA VAL A 37 -1.69 4.85 13.03
C VAL A 37 -2.75 5.70 13.73
N SER A 38 -4.03 5.47 13.44
CA SER A 38 -5.14 6.19 14.10
C SER A 38 -5.21 5.93 15.60
N SER A 39 -4.72 4.78 16.07
CA SER A 39 -4.69 4.46 17.50
C SER A 39 -3.72 5.34 18.31
N LEU A 40 -2.77 6.00 17.65
CA LEU A 40 -1.90 6.99 18.28
C LEU A 40 -2.60 8.32 18.55
N ALA A 41 -3.77 8.56 17.92
CA ALA A 41 -4.53 9.78 18.13
C ALA A 41 -5.21 9.78 19.51
N LYS A 42 -5.10 10.90 20.24
CA LYS A 42 -5.63 11.01 21.61
C LYS A 42 -7.17 10.97 21.68
N ASN A 43 -7.85 11.28 20.58
CA ASN A 43 -9.32 11.31 20.50
C ASN A 43 -9.80 11.13 19.04
N GLY A 44 -11.02 10.63 18.84
CA GLY A 44 -11.54 10.26 17.51
C GLY A 44 -11.57 11.41 16.50
N ARG A 45 -11.74 12.66 16.95
CA ARG A 45 -11.70 13.85 16.08
C ARG A 45 -10.28 14.18 15.57
N SER A 46 -9.22 13.77 16.28
CA SER A 46 -7.82 13.95 15.83
C SER A 46 -7.27 12.76 15.05
N ALA A 47 -8.04 11.67 14.88
CA ALA A 47 -7.62 10.50 14.11
C ALA A 47 -7.24 10.88 12.66
N SER A 48 -8.11 11.56 11.93
CA SER A 48 -7.83 12.00 10.56
C SER A 48 -6.68 13.00 10.47
N ALA A 49 -6.53 13.87 11.48
CA ALA A 49 -5.42 14.82 11.56
C ALA A 49 -4.07 14.12 11.79
N THR A 50 -4.07 12.95 12.42
CA THR A 50 -2.87 12.14 12.68
C THR A 50 -2.51 11.27 11.47
N VAL A 51 -3.52 10.65 10.82
CA VAL A 51 -3.29 9.72 9.70
C VAL A 51 -2.88 10.46 8.43
N THR A 52 -3.44 11.65 8.16
CA THR A 52 -3.20 12.37 6.89
C THR A 52 -1.72 12.70 6.66
N PRO A 53 -0.97 13.32 7.61
CA PRO A 53 0.46 13.58 7.42
C PRO A 53 1.27 12.30 7.24
N PHE A 54 0.93 11.24 7.98
CA PHE A 54 1.60 9.96 7.87
C PHE A 54 1.39 9.33 6.48
N ALA A 55 0.15 9.33 6.00
CA ALA A 55 -0.17 8.88 4.65
C ALA A 55 0.59 9.71 3.60
N LEU A 56 0.68 11.03 3.78
CA LEU A 56 1.39 11.92 2.84
C LEU A 56 2.89 11.58 2.77
N ILE A 57 3.55 11.40 3.92
CA ILE A 57 4.95 10.98 3.97
C ILE A 57 5.12 9.65 3.24
N LEU A 58 4.24 8.68 3.51
CA LEU A 58 4.28 7.39 2.82
C LEU A 58 4.12 7.52 1.31
N GLN A 59 3.22 8.37 0.82
CA GLN A 59 3.04 8.60 -0.62
C GLN A 59 4.32 9.11 -1.29
N PHE A 60 5.06 10.03 -0.62
CA PHE A 60 6.32 10.54 -1.14
C PHE A 60 7.41 9.48 -1.21
N ILE A 61 7.56 8.65 -0.17
CA ILE A 61 8.63 7.66 -0.11
C ILE A 61 8.28 6.36 -0.86
N SER A 62 7.01 6.08 -1.15
CA SER A 62 6.56 4.81 -1.74
C SER A 62 6.54 4.79 -3.27
N GLY A 63 7.06 5.83 -3.91
CA GLY A 63 7.07 5.91 -5.37
C GLY A 63 5.73 6.30 -5.99
N VAL A 64 4.86 7.01 -5.24
CA VAL A 64 3.54 7.47 -5.72
C VAL A 64 3.65 8.87 -6.35
N PHE A 65 4.36 9.80 -5.70
CA PHE A 65 4.59 11.15 -6.24
C PHE A 65 5.91 11.29 -6.99
N PHE A 66 6.97 10.67 -6.49
CA PHE A 66 8.28 10.64 -7.13
C PHE A 66 8.58 9.25 -7.66
N ARG A 67 9.48 9.12 -8.63
CA ARG A 67 9.95 7.79 -9.03
C ARG A 67 10.81 7.21 -7.91
N PHE A 68 10.59 5.94 -7.61
CA PHE A 68 11.18 5.27 -6.45
C PHE A 68 12.71 5.07 -6.58
N ASP A 69 13.22 5.00 -7.82
CA ASP A 69 14.64 4.94 -8.16
C ASP A 69 15.38 6.29 -7.94
N GLN A 70 14.64 7.41 -7.88
CA GLN A 70 15.22 8.74 -7.74
C GLN A 70 15.34 9.23 -6.29
N ILE A 71 14.76 8.51 -5.33
CA ILE A 71 14.85 8.88 -3.91
C ILE A 71 16.06 8.20 -3.24
N PRO A 72 16.66 8.82 -2.21
CA PRO A 72 17.77 8.25 -1.45
C PRO A 72 17.51 6.81 -0.96
N GLU A 73 18.54 5.97 -0.95
CA GLU A 73 18.44 4.54 -0.59
C GLU A 73 17.88 4.31 0.82
N TRP A 74 18.21 5.18 1.78
CA TRP A 74 17.67 5.09 3.13
C TRP A 74 16.14 5.29 3.15
N MET A 75 15.60 6.15 2.28
CA MET A 75 14.15 6.35 2.13
C MET A 75 13.51 5.14 1.48
N GLN A 76 14.17 4.53 0.49
CA GLN A 76 13.72 3.30 -0.14
C GLN A 76 13.62 2.15 0.89
N THR A 77 14.62 2.05 1.77
CA THR A 77 14.67 1.04 2.83
C THR A 77 13.51 1.20 3.80
N ILE A 78 13.23 2.43 4.25
CA ILE A 78 12.08 2.73 5.12
C ILE A 78 10.78 2.41 4.40
N ALA A 79 10.62 2.86 3.15
CA ALA A 79 9.42 2.63 2.36
C ALA A 79 9.14 1.13 2.15
N ALA A 80 10.18 0.32 1.98
CA ALA A 80 10.08 -1.13 1.80
C ALA A 80 9.52 -1.87 3.03
N VAL A 81 9.48 -1.23 4.22
CA VAL A 81 8.79 -1.76 5.39
C VAL A 81 7.28 -1.63 5.26
N PHE A 82 6.79 -0.59 4.58
CA PHE A 82 5.37 -0.23 4.52
C PHE A 82 4.65 -0.84 3.32
N PRO A 83 3.35 -1.16 3.44
CA PRO A 83 2.59 -1.83 2.39
C PRO A 83 2.38 -0.95 1.16
N LEU A 84 2.37 0.37 1.30
CA LEU A 84 2.07 1.29 0.20
C LEU A 84 3.10 1.19 -0.94
N LYS A 85 4.39 1.02 -0.64
CA LYS A 85 5.44 0.80 -1.63
C LYS A 85 5.15 -0.44 -2.46
N TRP A 86 4.80 -1.54 -1.81
CA TRP A 86 4.52 -2.82 -2.48
C TRP A 86 3.23 -2.79 -3.29
N MET A 87 2.19 -2.12 -2.79
CA MET A 87 0.97 -1.88 -3.54
C MET A 87 1.24 -1.07 -4.81
N ALA A 88 1.99 0.04 -4.70
CA ALA A 88 2.34 0.87 -5.85
C ALA A 88 3.16 0.08 -6.90
N GLN A 89 4.11 -0.75 -6.45
CA GLN A 89 4.90 -1.62 -7.32
C GLN A 89 4.07 -2.70 -8.00
N GLY A 90 3.15 -3.34 -7.27
CA GLY A 90 2.23 -4.32 -7.85
C GLY A 90 1.30 -3.70 -8.89
N LEU A 91 0.79 -2.48 -8.63
CA LEU A 91 -0.06 -1.79 -9.61
C LEU A 91 0.74 -1.35 -10.85
N ARG A 92 1.99 -0.89 -10.67
CA ARG A 92 2.89 -0.59 -11.79
C ARG A 92 3.09 -1.80 -12.70
N SER A 93 3.27 -3.00 -12.14
CA SER A 93 3.42 -4.23 -12.93
C SER A 93 2.22 -4.59 -13.82
N VAL A 94 1.04 -4.08 -13.50
CA VAL A 94 -0.21 -4.34 -14.25
C VAL A 94 -0.37 -3.35 -15.39
N PHE A 95 0.00 -2.08 -15.17
CA PHE A 95 -0.27 -0.97 -16.08
C PHE A 95 0.95 -0.52 -16.89
N LEU A 96 2.16 -0.88 -16.48
CA LEU A 96 3.39 -0.51 -17.16
C LEU A 96 3.96 -1.69 -17.98
N PRO A 97 4.59 -1.41 -19.14
CA PRO A 97 5.30 -2.42 -19.91
C PRO A 97 6.44 -3.08 -19.11
N ASP A 98 6.67 -4.37 -19.36
CA ASP A 98 7.69 -5.17 -18.64
C ASP A 98 9.13 -4.64 -18.80
N VAL A 99 9.43 -3.93 -19.89
CA VAL A 99 10.74 -3.27 -20.07
C VAL A 99 11.04 -2.24 -18.96
N LEU A 100 9.99 -1.68 -18.34
CA LEU A 100 10.14 -0.74 -17.23
C LEU A 100 10.40 -1.43 -15.89
N ALA A 101 10.23 -2.76 -15.79
CA ALA A 101 10.57 -3.51 -14.58
C ALA A 101 12.06 -3.38 -14.22
N ALA A 102 12.93 -3.25 -15.23
CA ALA A 102 14.36 -3.05 -15.06
C ALA A 102 14.70 -1.69 -14.41
N GLN A 103 13.77 -0.74 -14.38
CA GLN A 103 13.93 0.56 -13.73
C GLN A 103 13.53 0.53 -12.24
N GLU A 104 12.91 -0.55 -11.76
CA GLU A 104 12.72 -0.74 -10.33
C GLU A 104 14.07 -1.03 -9.65
N PRO A 105 14.29 -0.65 -8.38
CA PRO A 105 15.58 -0.86 -7.71
C PRO A 105 16.04 -2.33 -7.63
N ALA A 106 15.10 -3.28 -7.69
CA ALA A 106 15.40 -4.72 -7.72
C ALA A 106 15.59 -5.29 -9.15
N GLY A 107 15.45 -4.45 -10.19
CA GLY A 107 15.48 -4.85 -11.59
C GLY A 107 14.29 -5.70 -12.04
N SER A 108 13.26 -5.86 -11.18
CA SER A 108 12.06 -6.65 -11.45
C SER A 108 10.86 -6.11 -10.65
N TRP A 109 9.65 -6.52 -11.06
CA TRP A 109 8.42 -6.20 -10.31
C TRP A 109 8.29 -6.92 -8.97
N GLU A 110 9.12 -7.94 -8.71
CA GLU A 110 9.16 -8.70 -7.45
C GLU A 110 7.77 -9.16 -6.94
N LEU A 111 6.89 -9.62 -7.83
CA LEU A 111 5.49 -9.94 -7.47
C LEU A 111 5.38 -10.95 -6.32
N GLY A 112 6.31 -11.90 -6.22
CA GLY A 112 6.38 -12.82 -5.08
C GLY A 112 6.64 -12.11 -3.76
N ARG A 113 7.52 -11.11 -3.73
CA ARG A 113 7.76 -10.28 -2.53
C ARG A 113 6.60 -9.33 -2.26
N VAL A 114 5.98 -8.76 -3.30
CA VAL A 114 4.75 -7.95 -3.16
C VAL A 114 3.67 -8.77 -2.44
N ALA A 115 3.39 -9.99 -2.92
CA ALA A 115 2.41 -10.87 -2.29
C ALA A 115 2.81 -11.20 -0.84
N LEU A 116 4.07 -11.58 -0.59
CA LEU A 116 4.57 -11.92 0.74
C LEU A 116 4.37 -10.75 1.73
N VAL A 117 4.83 -9.55 1.37
CA VAL A 117 4.80 -8.41 2.28
C VAL A 117 3.37 -7.92 2.51
N LEU A 118 2.53 -7.85 1.48
CA LEU A 118 1.14 -7.44 1.65
C LEU A 118 0.35 -8.44 2.49
N THR A 119 0.51 -9.75 2.24
CA THR A 119 -0.11 -10.78 3.07
C THR A 119 0.40 -10.75 4.51
N ALA A 120 1.70 -10.54 4.73
CA ALA A 120 2.26 -10.39 6.07
C ALA A 120 1.64 -9.20 6.82
N TRP A 121 1.52 -8.04 6.16
CA TRP A 121 0.86 -6.86 6.73
C TRP A 121 -0.61 -7.12 7.06
N VAL A 122 -1.34 -7.79 6.16
CA VAL A 122 -2.74 -8.16 6.42
C VAL A 122 -2.83 -9.10 7.62
N ALA A 123 -2.00 -10.14 7.68
CA ALA A 123 -2.01 -11.10 8.77
C ALA A 123 -1.66 -10.46 10.12
N VAL A 124 -0.59 -9.66 10.17
CA VAL A 124 -0.15 -8.97 11.40
C VAL A 124 -1.19 -7.93 11.82
N GLY A 125 -1.69 -7.12 10.88
CA GLY A 125 -2.68 -6.09 11.17
C GLY A 125 -3.99 -6.68 11.69
N LEU A 126 -4.51 -7.74 11.04
CA LEU A 126 -5.71 -8.45 11.51
C LEU A 126 -5.49 -9.06 12.89
N LEU A 127 -4.35 -9.71 13.12
CA LEU A 127 -4.01 -10.30 14.40
C LEU A 127 -4.00 -9.24 15.52
N LEU A 128 -3.37 -8.09 15.26
CA LEU A 128 -3.35 -6.97 16.20
C LEU A 128 -4.77 -6.45 16.45
N CYS A 129 -5.54 -6.19 15.40
CA CYS A 129 -6.92 -5.73 15.52
C CYS A 129 -7.75 -6.68 16.39
N VAL A 130 -7.73 -7.99 16.10
CA VAL A 130 -8.47 -9.01 16.87
C VAL A 130 -8.02 -9.06 18.32
N ARG A 131 -6.71 -8.92 18.59
CA ARG A 131 -6.16 -8.95 19.96
C ARG A 131 -6.46 -7.69 20.76
N THR A 132 -6.52 -6.52 20.11
CA THR A 132 -6.74 -5.24 20.79
C THR A 132 -8.20 -4.83 20.87
N PHE A 133 -9.06 -5.44 20.05
CA PHE A 133 -10.49 -5.11 20.01
C PHE A 133 -11.17 -5.53 21.31
N ARG A 134 -11.42 -4.55 22.17
CA ARG A 134 -12.27 -4.69 23.36
C ARG A 134 -13.63 -4.10 23.03
N TRP A 135 -14.68 -4.92 23.10
CA TRP A 135 -16.06 -4.44 23.03
C TRP A 135 -16.27 -3.41 24.13
N ARG A 136 -16.51 -2.15 23.75
CA ARG A 136 -17.01 -1.12 24.67
C ARG A 136 -18.49 -1.38 24.85
N ASP A 137 -18.89 -1.65 26.08
CA ASP A 137 -20.30 -1.90 26.38
C ASP A 137 -21.09 -0.59 26.28
N LYS A 138 -22.37 -0.69 25.94
CA LYS A 138 -23.24 0.47 25.65
C LYS A 138 -23.46 1.39 26.87
N ALA A 139 -22.96 1.00 28.04
CA ALA A 139 -23.10 1.69 29.32
C ALA A 139 -21.97 2.69 29.65
N ASP A 140 -20.90 2.76 28.84
CA ASP A 140 -19.76 3.67 29.07
C ASP A 140 -19.92 5.05 28.39
N GLY A 141 -21.15 5.53 28.22
CA GLY A 141 -21.49 6.78 27.51
C GLY A 141 -22.53 7.61 28.22
#